data_AF-A0A0D6L678-F1
#
_entry.id   AF-A0A0D6L678-F1
#
_cell.length_a   1.000
_cell.length_b   1.000
_cell.length_c   1.000
_cell.angle_alpha   90.00
_cell.angle_beta   90.00
_cell.angle_gamma   90.00
#
_symmetry.space_group_name_H-M   'P 1'
#
loop_
_entity.id
_entity.type
_entity.pdbx_description
1 polymer ?
#
loop_
_entity_poly.entity_id
_entity_poly.type
_entity_poly.pdbx_seq_one_letter_code
_entity_poly.pdbx_strand_id
1 'polypeptide(L)'
;MTAISEEQFQQQLVALTSALRGLPKEENQQSTPTADPARQFDALAGQIAQFCYDPDARIIFEAWYRRHVDIFTSDAKSLDEATRIRLLLHKLDAASYENARYTCMKLIKDPKDDFATYAGRVNRECAKFKPAECNENQFKCINFVCGLLVRRYALHQRLSLST
;
A
#
# COMPACT_ATOMS: atom_id res chain seq x y z
N MET A 1 -59.87 -34.32 12.82
CA MET A 1 -58.64 -33.70 12.29
C MET A 1 -58.97 -32.24 12.01
N THR A 2 -58.66 -31.35 12.93
CA THR A 2 -58.93 -29.91 12.79
C THR A 2 -57.80 -29.28 11.98
N ALA A 3 -58.10 -28.89 10.75
CA ALA A 3 -57.20 -28.12 9.90
C ALA A 3 -56.92 -26.77 10.57
N ILE A 4 -55.64 -26.41 10.70
CA ILE A 4 -55.21 -25.11 11.21
C ILE A 4 -55.75 -24.05 10.24
N SER A 5 -56.53 -23.09 10.75
CA SER A 5 -57.06 -22.00 9.92
C SER A 5 -55.93 -21.06 9.47
N GLU A 6 -56.08 -20.47 8.29
CA GLU A 6 -55.05 -19.62 7.66
C GLU A 6 -54.65 -18.42 8.55
N GLU A 7 -55.58 -17.90 9.35
CA GLU A 7 -55.30 -16.86 10.34
C GLU A 7 -54.37 -17.34 11.46
N GLN A 8 -54.53 -18.58 11.93
CA GLN A 8 -53.65 -19.16 12.95
C GLN A 8 -52.23 -19.33 12.39
N PHE A 9 -52.10 -19.69 11.11
CA PHE A 9 -50.80 -19.80 10.45
C PHE A 9 -50.12 -18.44 10.28
N GLN A 10 -50.87 -17.41 9.85
CA GLN A 10 -50.37 -16.04 9.73
C GLN A 10 -49.92 -15.47 11.08
N GLN A 11 -50.69 -15.68 12.15
CA GLN A 11 -50.32 -15.26 13.51
C GLN A 11 -49.04 -15.95 13.99
N GLN A 12 -48.86 -17.23 13.66
CA GLN A 12 -47.68 -18.00 14.02
C GLN A 12 -46.41 -17.51 13.28
N LEU A 13 -46.53 -17.09 12.02
CA LEU A 13 -45.41 -16.49 11.28
C LEU A 13 -44.99 -15.13 11.84
N VAL A 14 -45.94 -14.29 12.24
CA VAL A 14 -45.65 -12.98 12.86
C VAL A 14 -44.98 -13.15 14.22
N ALA A 15 -45.45 -14.11 15.03
CA ALA A 15 -44.87 -14.42 16.34
C ALA A 15 -43.44 -14.97 16.24
N LEU A 16 -43.14 -15.80 15.23
CA LEU A 16 -41.77 -16.27 14.97
C LEU A 16 -40.86 -15.12 14.49
N THR A 17 -41.39 -14.21 13.67
CA THR A 17 -40.64 -13.07 13.15
C THR A 17 -40.29 -12.05 14.24
N SER A 18 -41.18 -11.86 15.22
CA SER A 18 -40.91 -10.99 16.38
C SER A 18 -39.94 -11.64 17.37
N ALA A 19 -40.02 -12.97 17.58
CA ALA A 19 -39.10 -13.72 18.43
C ALA A 19 -37.65 -13.70 17.90
N LEU A 20 -37.45 -13.79 16.59
CA LEU A 20 -36.11 -13.68 15.96
C LEU A 20 -35.48 -12.29 16.08
N ARG A 21 -36.31 -11.24 16.19
CA ARG A 21 -35.84 -9.84 16.36
C ARG A 21 -35.42 -9.53 17.81
N GLY A 22 -35.94 -10.30 18.77
CA GLY A 22 -35.68 -10.14 20.21
C GLY A 22 -34.56 -11.03 20.76
N LEU A 23 -33.85 -11.78 19.92
CA LEU A 23 -32.63 -12.46 20.35
C LEU A 23 -31.60 -11.38 20.73
N PRO A 24 -31.01 -11.43 21.94
CA PRO A 24 -29.81 -10.68 22.21
C PRO A 24 -28.80 -11.08 21.14
N LYS A 25 -28.28 -10.11 20.39
CA LYS A 25 -26.94 -10.30 19.82
C LYS A 25 -26.08 -10.60 21.04
N GLU A 26 -25.54 -11.80 21.12
CA GLU A 26 -24.49 -12.17 22.05
C GLU A 26 -23.35 -11.15 21.87
N GLU A 27 -23.48 -10.02 22.57
CA GLU A 27 -22.46 -9.02 22.77
C GLU A 27 -21.61 -9.53 23.92
N ASN A 28 -20.87 -10.59 23.66
CA ASN A 28 -19.65 -10.86 24.37
C ASN A 28 -18.76 -11.76 23.53
N GLN A 29 -17.71 -11.17 22.96
CA GLN A 29 -16.36 -11.61 23.27
C GLN A 29 -15.38 -10.70 22.54
N GLN A 30 -14.66 -9.95 23.36
CA GLN A 30 -13.26 -9.57 23.20
C GLN A 30 -12.52 -10.56 22.27
N SER A 31 -12.62 -10.33 20.97
CA SER A 31 -11.90 -11.08 19.96
C SER A 31 -10.81 -10.13 19.53
N THR A 32 -9.59 -10.44 19.92
CA THR A 32 -8.38 -9.94 19.27
C THR A 32 -8.65 -9.86 17.77
N PRO A 33 -8.54 -8.69 17.12
CA PRO A 33 -8.69 -8.66 15.69
C PRO A 33 -7.49 -9.42 15.16
N THR A 34 -7.71 -10.64 14.69
CA THR A 34 -6.81 -11.28 13.75
C THR A 34 -6.71 -10.30 12.60
N ALA A 35 -5.62 -9.54 12.58
CA ALA A 35 -5.46 -8.38 11.74
C ALA A 35 -5.63 -8.82 10.29
N ASP A 36 -6.79 -8.51 9.72
CA ASP A 36 -6.96 -8.57 8.27
C ASP A 36 -5.92 -7.59 7.71
N PRO A 37 -4.93 -8.05 6.93
CA PRO A 37 -3.87 -7.20 6.42
C PRO A 37 -4.41 -6.00 5.63
N ALA A 38 -5.58 -6.15 4.99
CA ALA A 38 -6.25 -5.06 4.31
C ALA A 38 -6.75 -3.98 5.28
N ARG A 39 -7.37 -4.39 6.41
CA ARG A 39 -7.83 -3.45 7.44
C ARG A 39 -6.67 -2.74 8.13
N GLN A 40 -5.56 -3.45 8.37
CA GLN A 40 -4.36 -2.83 8.92
C GLN A 40 -3.76 -1.80 7.94
N PHE A 41 -3.71 -2.13 6.64
CA PHE A 41 -3.27 -1.20 5.61
C PHE A 41 -4.10 0.08 5.58
N ASP A 42 -5.43 -0.05 5.54
CA ASP A 42 -6.34 1.10 5.47
C ASP A 42 -6.29 1.96 6.74
N ALA A 43 -6.16 1.33 7.91
CA ALA A 43 -6.01 2.04 9.18
C ALA A 43 -4.72 2.87 9.22
N LEU A 44 -3.57 2.26 8.88
CA LEU A 44 -2.28 2.95 8.81
C LEU A 44 -2.27 4.02 7.72
N ALA A 45 -2.91 3.74 6.58
CA ALA A 45 -3.10 4.73 5.54
C ALA A 45 -3.92 5.93 6.07
N GLY A 46 -4.98 5.71 6.82
CA GLY A 46 -5.77 6.80 7.42
C GLY A 46 -4.96 7.72 8.34
N GLN A 47 -3.90 7.21 8.97
CA GLN A 47 -3.04 7.95 9.90
C GLN A 47 -1.92 8.75 9.20
N ILE A 48 -1.66 8.48 7.93
CA ILE A 48 -0.62 9.16 7.15
C ILE A 48 -1.28 10.16 6.19
N ALA A 49 -0.97 11.44 6.36
CA ALA A 49 -1.38 12.48 5.43
C ALA A 49 -0.72 12.26 4.06
N GLN A 50 -1.46 12.53 2.97
CA GLN A 50 -0.88 12.46 1.62
C GLN A 50 0.26 13.48 1.50
N PHE A 51 1.39 13.04 0.94
CA PHE A 51 2.50 13.91 0.57
C PHE A 51 2.14 14.67 -0.71
N CYS A 52 1.93 15.98 -0.58
CA CYS A 52 1.76 16.89 -1.70
C CYS A 52 2.95 17.85 -1.71
N TYR A 53 3.80 17.76 -2.73
CA TYR A 53 4.98 18.62 -2.80
C TYR A 53 4.56 20.09 -2.99
N ASP A 54 5.02 20.95 -2.07
CA ASP A 54 4.76 22.39 -2.12
C ASP A 54 6.04 23.15 -1.72
N PRO A 55 6.71 23.83 -2.67
CA PRO A 55 7.93 24.58 -2.37
C PRO A 55 7.66 25.82 -1.51
N ASP A 56 6.49 26.46 -1.65
CA ASP A 56 6.14 27.70 -0.98
C ASP A 56 5.76 27.45 0.49
N ALA A 57 4.99 26.37 0.73
CA ALA A 57 4.67 25.89 2.06
C ALA A 57 5.80 25.04 2.69
N ARG A 58 6.94 24.89 2.01
CA ARG A 58 8.10 24.08 2.43
C ARG A 58 7.74 22.62 2.76
N ILE A 59 6.76 22.07 2.06
CA ILE A 59 6.36 20.68 2.19
C ILE A 59 7.29 19.85 1.32
N ILE A 60 8.36 19.35 1.94
CA ILE A 60 9.37 18.50 1.31
C ILE A 60 9.31 17.07 1.84
N PHE A 61 9.73 16.12 1.00
CA PHE A 61 9.63 14.69 1.29
C PHE A 61 10.30 14.31 2.62
N GLU A 62 11.48 14.87 2.90
CA GLU A 62 12.22 14.58 4.14
C GLU A 62 11.44 14.98 5.39
N ALA A 63 10.85 16.17 5.40
CA ALA A 63 10.08 16.66 6.53
C ALA A 63 8.78 15.86 6.73
N TRP A 64 8.12 15.50 5.63
CA TRP A 64 6.95 14.63 5.65
C TRP A 64 7.29 13.22 6.15
N TYR A 65 8.34 12.60 5.61
CA TYR A 65 8.75 11.25 5.99
C TYR A 65 9.16 11.19 7.47
N ARG A 66 9.90 12.19 7.95
CA ARG A 66 10.29 12.28 9.38
C ARG A 66 9.09 12.33 10.32
N ARG A 67 7.96 12.94 9.90
CA ARG A 67 6.72 13.00 10.69
C ARG A 67 6.00 11.64 10.77
N HIS A 68 6.20 10.77 9.78
CA HIS A 68 5.48 9.50 9.65
C HIS A 68 6.38 8.27 9.78
N VAL A 69 7.68 8.46 10.06
CA VAL A 69 8.67 7.37 10.09
C VAL A 69 8.29 6.27 11.08
N ASP A 70 7.77 6.65 12.25
CA ASP A 70 7.36 5.71 13.30
C ASP A 70 6.24 4.77 12.83
N ILE A 71 5.34 5.26 11.97
CA ILE A 71 4.27 4.44 11.40
C ILE A 71 4.89 3.35 10.51
N PHE A 72 5.93 3.67 9.72
CA PHE A 72 6.61 2.71 8.85
C PHE A 72 7.55 1.75 9.60
N THR A 73 8.10 2.14 10.75
CA THR A 73 9.06 1.33 11.52
C THR A 73 8.44 0.52 12.64
N SER A 74 7.42 1.08 13.31
CA SER A 74 6.81 0.55 14.54
C SER A 74 5.42 -0.02 14.26
N ASP A 75 4.50 0.81 13.74
CA ASP A 75 3.08 0.41 13.61
C ASP A 75 2.86 -0.54 12.43
N ALA A 76 3.64 -0.38 11.36
CA ALA A 76 3.65 -1.24 10.20
C ALA A 76 4.64 -2.42 10.33
N LYS A 77 5.22 -2.66 11.50
CA LYS A 77 6.28 -3.68 11.68
C LYS A 77 5.78 -5.11 11.42
N SER A 78 4.50 -5.37 11.64
CA SER A 78 3.86 -6.66 11.30
C SER A 78 3.57 -6.81 9.81
N LEU A 79 3.61 -5.72 9.03
CA LEU A 79 3.46 -5.76 7.58
C LEU A 79 4.78 -6.18 6.93
N ASP A 80 4.68 -7.01 5.90
CA ASP A 80 5.82 -7.32 5.07
C ASP A 80 6.38 -6.04 4.41
N GLU A 81 7.65 -6.08 4.03
CA GLU A 81 8.32 -4.93 3.42
C GLU A 81 7.61 -4.47 2.13
N ALA A 82 7.04 -5.40 1.35
CA ALA A 82 6.29 -5.06 0.15
C ALA A 82 5.02 -4.25 0.46
N THR A 83 4.27 -4.59 1.52
CA THR A 83 3.09 -3.82 1.93
C THR A 83 3.48 -2.48 2.54
N ARG A 84 4.58 -2.39 3.27
CA ARG A 84 5.13 -1.10 3.75
C ARG A 84 5.52 -0.18 2.59
N ILE A 85 6.16 -0.71 1.55
CA ILE A 85 6.49 0.06 0.34
C ILE A 85 5.23 0.47 -0.42
N ARG A 86 4.23 -0.43 -0.53
CA ARG A 86 2.92 -0.08 -1.12
C ARG A 86 2.22 1.03 -0.35
N LEU A 87 2.31 1.03 0.98
CA LEU A 87 1.74 2.06 1.83
C LEU A 87 2.43 3.41 1.59
N LEU A 88 3.76 3.44 1.51
CA LEU A 88 4.53 4.64 1.20
C LEU A 88 4.13 5.20 -0.16
N LEU A 89 4.09 4.34 -1.19
CA LEU A 89 3.69 4.71 -2.54
C LEU A 89 2.26 5.24 -2.62
N HIS A 90 1.33 4.64 -1.86
CA HIS A 90 -0.07 5.05 -1.79
C HIS A 90 -0.25 6.47 -1.20
N LYS A 91 0.76 6.97 -0.46
CA LYS A 91 0.73 8.29 0.17
C LYS A 91 1.49 9.37 -0.58
N LEU A 92 2.06 9.07 -1.74
CA LEU A 92 2.64 10.09 -2.61
C LEU A 92 1.54 10.79 -3.43
N ASP A 93 1.76 12.05 -3.78
CA ASP A 93 0.99 12.73 -4.83
C ASP A 93 1.23 12.07 -6.20
N ALA A 94 0.35 12.36 -7.17
CA ALA A 94 0.41 11.76 -8.49
C ALA A 94 1.78 12.00 -9.18
N ALA A 95 2.33 13.21 -9.06
CA ALA A 95 3.61 13.55 -9.67
C ALA A 95 4.76 12.73 -9.07
N SER A 96 4.88 12.68 -7.75
CA SER A 96 5.94 11.91 -7.07
C SER A 96 5.75 10.41 -7.24
N TYR A 97 4.50 9.93 -7.32
CA TYR A 97 4.17 8.54 -7.58
C TYR A 97 4.57 8.10 -8.99
N GLU A 98 4.18 8.85 -10.02
CA GLU A 98 4.56 8.56 -11.41
C GLU A 98 6.08 8.62 -11.56
N ASN A 99 6.72 9.61 -10.94
CA ASN A 99 8.18 9.72 -10.89
C ASN A 99 8.86 8.48 -10.25
N ALA A 100 8.33 7.96 -9.14
CA ALA A 100 8.84 6.76 -8.48
C ALA A 100 8.55 5.45 -9.24
N ARG A 101 7.58 5.46 -10.16
CA ARG A 101 7.32 4.33 -11.06
C ARG A 101 8.41 4.14 -12.10
N TYR A 102 9.06 5.22 -12.56
CA TYR A 102 10.01 5.14 -13.67
C TYR A 102 11.14 4.14 -13.43
N THR A 103 11.36 3.34 -14.47
CA THR A 103 12.25 2.17 -14.46
C THR A 103 13.72 2.55 -14.55
N CYS A 104 14.06 3.79 -14.95
CA CYS A 104 15.45 4.22 -15.15
C CYS A 104 16.33 3.98 -13.91
N MET A 105 15.79 4.22 -12.70
CA MET A 105 16.49 3.99 -11.43
C MET A 105 16.45 2.54 -10.93
N LYS A 106 15.75 1.65 -11.64
CA LYS A 106 15.68 0.20 -11.37
C LYS A 106 16.48 -0.61 -12.39
N LEU A 107 17.13 0.05 -13.35
CA LEU A 107 17.91 -0.61 -14.41
C LEU A 107 19.23 -1.15 -13.86
N ILE A 108 19.35 -2.47 -13.82
CA ILE A 108 20.60 -3.18 -13.56
C ILE A 108 21.19 -3.62 -14.90
N LYS A 109 22.51 -3.46 -15.08
CA LYS A 109 23.21 -3.96 -16.26
C LYS A 109 23.07 -5.49 -16.31
N ASP A 110 22.57 -6.02 -17.42
CA ASP A 110 22.56 -7.47 -17.61
C ASP A 110 24.02 -7.93 -17.82
N PRO A 111 24.46 -9.05 -17.21
CA PRO A 111 25.78 -9.60 -17.48
C PRO A 111 26.07 -9.79 -18.98
N LYS A 112 25.04 -10.05 -19.80
CA LYS A 112 25.13 -10.27 -21.24
C LYS A 112 25.19 -8.98 -22.07
N ASP A 113 24.83 -7.83 -21.50
CA ASP A 113 24.92 -6.57 -22.23
C ASP A 113 26.38 -6.12 -22.37
N ASP A 114 26.74 -5.56 -23.52
CA ASP A 114 27.87 -4.65 -23.59
C ASP A 114 27.50 -3.26 -23.02
N PHE A 115 28.51 -2.40 -22.84
CA PHE A 115 28.27 -1.07 -22.27
C PHE A 115 27.39 -0.19 -23.16
N ALA A 116 27.48 -0.32 -24.49
CA ALA A 116 26.71 0.49 -25.43
C ALA A 116 25.21 0.14 -25.36
N THR A 117 24.90 -1.15 -25.30
CA THR A 117 23.53 -1.68 -25.15
C THR A 117 22.93 -1.22 -23.83
N TYR A 118 23.68 -1.35 -22.73
CA TYR A 118 23.21 -0.86 -21.43
C TYR A 118 22.97 0.65 -21.43
N ALA A 119 23.91 1.44 -21.96
CA ALA A 119 23.76 2.89 -22.09
C ALA A 119 22.54 3.29 -22.93
N GLY A 120 22.27 2.57 -24.03
CA GLY A 120 21.08 2.77 -24.85
C GLY A 120 19.77 2.54 -24.08
N ARG A 121 19.71 1.51 -23.23
CA ARG A 121 18.54 1.27 -22.36
C ARG A 121 18.38 2.36 -21.32
N VAL A 122 19.47 2.79 -20.66
CA VAL A 122 19.46 3.90 -19.70
C VAL A 122 18.93 5.17 -20.36
N ASN A 123 19.48 5.55 -21.52
CA ASN A 123 19.04 6.75 -22.25
C ASN A 123 17.55 6.68 -22.63
N ARG A 124 17.07 5.53 -23.11
CA ARG A 124 15.65 5.36 -23.47
C ARG A 124 14.73 5.52 -22.26
N GLU A 125 15.08 4.95 -21.11
CA GLU A 125 14.25 5.10 -19.90
C GLU A 125 14.34 6.51 -19.31
N CYS A 126 15.51 7.15 -19.35
CA CYS A 126 15.67 8.56 -18.95
C CYS A 126 14.87 9.52 -19.84
N ALA A 127 14.76 9.26 -21.14
CA ALA A 127 13.92 10.05 -22.04
C ALA A 127 12.43 10.04 -21.65
N LYS A 128 11.94 8.93 -21.07
CA LYS A 128 10.57 8.84 -20.56
C LYS A 128 10.37 9.60 -19.26
N PHE A 129 11.41 9.67 -18.43
CA PHE A 129 11.40 10.31 -17.11
C PHE A 129 11.48 11.85 -17.18
N LYS A 130 11.96 12.41 -18.29
CA LYS A 130 12.12 13.86 -18.49
C LYS A 130 12.81 14.56 -17.29
N PRO A 131 14.13 14.34 -17.10
CA PRO A 131 14.85 14.78 -15.90
C PRO A 131 14.76 16.29 -15.62
N ALA A 132 14.61 17.11 -16.67
CA ALA A 132 14.49 18.56 -16.57
C ALA A 132 13.20 19.03 -15.86
N GLU A 133 12.16 18.20 -15.84
CA GLU A 133 10.89 18.49 -15.14
C GLU A 133 10.93 18.00 -13.67
N CYS A 134 11.96 17.24 -13.27
CA CYS A 134 12.10 16.70 -11.93
C CYS A 134 12.90 17.65 -11.03
N ASN A 135 12.25 18.15 -9.96
CA ASN A 135 12.95 18.96 -8.97
C ASN A 135 13.75 18.10 -7.96
N GLU A 136 14.60 18.75 -7.17
CA GLU A 136 15.48 18.07 -6.21
C GLU A 136 14.73 17.20 -5.19
N ASN A 137 13.57 17.65 -4.70
CA ASN A 137 12.80 16.91 -3.71
C ASN A 137 12.10 15.69 -4.32
N GLN A 138 11.58 15.83 -5.53
CA GLN A 138 11.06 14.71 -6.30
C GLN A 138 12.18 13.70 -6.56
N PHE A 139 13.37 14.14 -6.95
CA PHE A 139 14.54 13.28 -7.16
C PHE A 139 14.94 12.53 -5.88
N LYS A 140 14.95 13.19 -4.72
CA LYS A 140 15.20 12.56 -3.41
C LYS A 140 14.15 11.49 -3.09
N CYS A 141 12.87 11.78 -3.31
CA CYS A 141 11.78 10.82 -3.13
C CYS A 141 11.95 9.58 -4.01
N ILE A 142 12.29 9.77 -5.29
CA ILE A 142 12.53 8.66 -6.23
C ILE A 142 13.69 7.79 -5.77
N ASN A 143 14.85 8.38 -5.45
CA ASN A 143 16.01 7.62 -5.00
C ASN A 143 15.70 6.78 -3.75
N PHE A 144 14.97 7.36 -2.80
CA PHE A 144 14.56 6.65 -1.59
C PHE A 144 13.69 5.44 -1.91
N VAL A 145 12.61 5.64 -2.69
CA VAL A 145 11.67 4.56 -3.05
C VAL A 145 12.33 3.50 -3.93
N CYS A 146 13.13 3.91 -4.92
CA CYS A 146 13.88 3.01 -5.77
C CYS A 146 14.91 2.19 -4.97
N GLY A 147 15.59 2.79 -4.00
CA GLY A 147 16.49 2.09 -3.10
C GLY A 147 15.81 0.98 -2.30
N LEU A 148 14.59 1.23 -1.80
CA LEU A 148 13.77 0.22 -1.12
C LEU A 148 13.31 -0.90 -2.08
N LEU A 149 12.95 -0.55 -3.32
CA LEU A 149 12.51 -1.52 -4.32
C LEU A 149 13.64 -2.40 -4.87
N VAL A 150 14.83 -1.85 -5.12
CA VAL A 150 15.99 -2.58 -5.68
C VAL A 150 16.52 -3.63 -4.69
N ARG A 151 16.52 -3.35 -3.38
CA ARG A 151 16.87 -4.35 -2.36
C ARG A 151 16.01 -5.61 -2.45
N ARG A 152 14.74 -5.48 -2.83
CA ARG A 152 13.83 -6.60 -3.07
C ARG A 152 14.27 -7.48 -4.25
N TYR A 153 14.63 -6.87 -5.38
CA TYR A 153 15.08 -7.61 -6.58
C TYR A 153 16.43 -8.29 -6.36
N ALA A 154 17.38 -7.62 -5.71
CA ALA A 154 18.69 -8.18 -5.41
C ALA A 154 18.63 -9.36 -4.42
N LEU A 155 17.73 -9.31 -3.43
CA LEU A 155 17.50 -10.41 -2.50
C LEU A 155 16.82 -11.61 -3.19
N HIS A 156 15.80 -11.37 -4.03
CA HIS A 156 15.16 -12.46 -4.78
C HIS A 156 16.12 -13.14 -5.77
N GLN A 157 16.96 -12.39 -6.51
CA GLN A 157 17.94 -12.97 -7.43
C GLN A 157 19.02 -13.79 -6.69
N ARG A 158 19.48 -13.34 -5.52
CA ARG A 158 20.44 -14.10 -4.70
C ARG A 158 19.84 -15.40 -4.18
N LEU A 159 18.57 -15.39 -3.75
CA LEU A 159 17.89 -16.58 -3.27
C LEU A 159 17.59 -17.58 -4.40
N SER A 160 17.27 -17.12 -5.61
CA SER A 160 17.00 -17.99 -6.77
C SER A 160 18.24 -18.63 -7.40
N LEU A 161 19.44 -18.11 -7.13
CA LEU A 161 20.71 -18.65 -7.62
C LEU A 161 21.37 -19.65 -6.64
N SER A 162 20.77 -19.84 -5.45
CA SER A 162 21.29 -20.70 -4.38
C SER A 162 20.51 -22.03 -4.23
N THR A 163 19.58 -22.30 -5.13
CA THR A 163 18.82 -23.57 -5.28
C THR A 163 19.15 -24.19 -6.61
#